data_AF-A0A2E2XY61-F1
#
_entry.id   AF-A0A2E2XY61-F1
#
_cell.length_a   1.000
_cell.length_b   1.000
_cell.length_c   1.000
_cell.angle_alpha   90.00
_cell.angle_beta   90.00
_cell.angle_gamma   90.00
#
_symmetry.space_group_name_H-M   'P 1'
#
loop_
_entity.id
_entity.type
_entity.pdbx_description
1 polymer ?
#
loop_
_entity_poly.entity_id
_entity_poly.type
_entity_poly.pdbx_seq_one_letter_code
_entity_poly.pdbx_strand_id
1 'polypeptide(L)'
;MVLFTACNKDSSKDKTDDLLIEAIINANNKESIDFDNLPMSSKDILNTEYANDFVLLSMYAPELGYEVNTVRDKGSDLGKRSDAYFNLSGRKLISSKGKGDKGDKGDKGDKGKECFELMLPVNFSMPDGSEITIEEKEDWKMLRSWYENNPGYDEKPMLQFPVTIKWYDGEMQDVDSREEMKEAKEGCNKGGKKDRCFRLVLPVTYTMPDGSEITIEEKEDRKMLRSWYQTNPGYDEKPVLQFPVTIKWYDGEMEDVDSREEMKEAKETCEEGRNE
;
A
#
# COMPACT_ATOMS: atom_id res chain seq x y z
N MET A 1 -41.54 -41.88 38.81
CA MET A 1 -41.68 -41.62 37.36
C MET A 1 -41.09 -40.24 37.10
N VAL A 2 -39.84 -40.20 36.68
CA VAL A 2 -39.12 -38.93 36.44
C VAL A 2 -39.35 -38.57 34.97
N LEU A 3 -40.07 -37.47 34.73
CA LEU A 3 -40.27 -36.90 33.40
C LEU A 3 -39.01 -36.09 33.04
N PHE A 4 -38.20 -36.62 32.14
CA PHE A 4 -37.15 -35.85 31.47
C PHE A 4 -37.77 -35.15 30.26
N THR A 5 -38.03 -33.86 30.37
CA THR A 5 -38.28 -32.98 29.24
C THR A 5 -36.97 -32.77 28.47
N ALA A 6 -36.87 -33.39 27.30
CA ALA A 6 -35.79 -33.15 26.36
C ALA A 6 -35.99 -31.76 25.72
N CYS A 7 -35.09 -30.82 25.99
CA CYS A 7 -34.96 -29.61 25.19
C CYS A 7 -34.51 -30.00 23.78
N ASN A 8 -35.38 -29.77 22.81
CA ASN A 8 -35.01 -29.77 21.40
C ASN A 8 -34.14 -28.53 21.17
N LYS A 9 -32.81 -28.69 21.21
CA LYS A 9 -31.89 -27.67 20.72
C LYS A 9 -32.01 -27.70 19.21
N ASP A 10 -32.73 -26.73 18.68
CA ASP A 10 -32.75 -26.36 17.28
C ASP A 10 -31.29 -26.22 16.83
N SER A 11 -30.80 -27.21 16.10
CA SER A 11 -29.45 -27.21 15.53
C SER A 11 -29.51 -26.32 14.30
N SER A 12 -29.43 -25.00 14.51
CA SER A 12 -28.98 -24.10 13.45
C SER A 12 -27.68 -24.68 12.93
N LYS A 13 -27.68 -25.11 11.67
CA LYS A 13 -26.49 -25.58 10.98
C LYS A 13 -25.47 -24.44 11.00
N ASP A 14 -24.59 -24.44 11.99
CA ASP A 14 -23.42 -23.57 12.00
C ASP A 14 -22.61 -23.92 10.76
N LYS A 15 -22.79 -23.13 9.69
CA LYS A 15 -21.84 -23.12 8.59
C LYS A 15 -20.49 -22.83 9.23
N THR A 16 -19.51 -23.70 8.99
CA THR A 16 -18.14 -23.43 9.40
C THR A 16 -17.71 -22.08 8.83
N ASP A 17 -16.82 -21.36 9.52
CA ASP A 17 -16.36 -20.03 9.07
C ASP A 17 -15.90 -20.04 7.61
N ASP A 18 -15.19 -21.09 7.17
CA ASP A 18 -14.80 -21.24 5.76
C ASP A 18 -15.97 -21.24 4.78
N LEU A 19 -17.09 -21.90 5.11
CA LEU A 19 -18.27 -21.96 4.25
C LEU A 19 -18.98 -20.60 4.19
N LEU A 20 -18.97 -19.87 5.31
CA LEU A 20 -19.57 -18.55 5.35
C LEU A 20 -18.70 -17.51 4.63
N ILE A 21 -17.38 -17.56 4.82
CA ILE A 21 -16.41 -16.75 4.06
C ILE A 21 -16.58 -17.01 2.55
N GLU A 22 -16.62 -18.28 2.12
CA GLU A 22 -16.81 -18.61 0.72
C GLU A 22 -18.17 -18.14 0.17
N ALA A 23 -19.22 -18.18 0.99
CA ALA A 23 -20.52 -17.63 0.60
C ALA A 23 -20.49 -16.10 0.47
N ILE A 24 -19.81 -15.39 1.38
CA ILE A 24 -19.66 -13.92 1.33
C ILE A 24 -18.85 -13.52 0.09
N ILE A 25 -17.70 -14.17 -0.15
CA ILE A 25 -16.83 -13.88 -1.31
C ILE A 25 -17.60 -14.01 -2.63
N ASN A 26 -18.40 -15.07 -2.76
CA ASN A 26 -19.14 -15.38 -3.99
C ASN A 26 -20.50 -14.67 -4.08
N ALA A 27 -20.88 -13.86 -3.09
CA ALA A 27 -22.12 -13.10 -3.14
C ALA A 27 -22.05 -12.04 -4.24
N ASN A 28 -23.01 -12.06 -5.16
CA ASN A 28 -23.09 -11.15 -6.30
C ASN A 28 -23.93 -9.90 -6.02
N ASN A 29 -24.59 -9.85 -4.86
CA ASN A 29 -25.46 -8.77 -4.41
C ASN A 29 -24.86 -8.04 -3.19
N LYS A 30 -23.53 -7.97 -3.11
CA LYS A 30 -22.84 -7.20 -2.07
C LYS A 30 -23.13 -5.72 -2.25
N GLU A 31 -23.44 -5.05 -1.15
CA GLU A 31 -23.71 -3.61 -1.10
C GLU A 31 -22.57 -2.91 -0.37
N SER A 32 -22.01 -1.84 -0.95
CA SER A 32 -21.07 -0.99 -0.23
C SER A 32 -21.80 -0.30 0.92
N ILE A 33 -21.20 -0.31 2.11
CA ILE A 33 -21.73 0.33 3.30
C ILE A 33 -20.68 1.24 3.93
N ASP A 34 -21.14 2.28 4.62
CA ASP A 34 -20.29 3.10 5.49
C ASP A 34 -19.67 2.22 6.58
N PHE A 35 -18.38 2.41 6.85
CA PHE A 35 -17.68 1.76 7.96
C PHE A 35 -18.43 1.86 9.29
N ASP A 36 -19.09 3.00 9.56
CA ASP A 36 -19.83 3.22 10.80
C ASP A 36 -21.06 2.31 10.95
N ASN A 37 -21.58 1.77 9.85
CA ASN A 37 -22.68 0.81 9.84
C ASN A 37 -22.25 -0.63 10.15
N LEU A 38 -20.94 -0.90 10.26
CA LEU A 38 -20.46 -2.20 10.72
C LEU A 38 -20.84 -2.43 12.20
N PRO A 39 -21.09 -3.70 12.59
CA PRO A 39 -21.26 -4.05 14.00
C PRO A 39 -20.09 -3.55 14.86
N MET A 40 -20.39 -3.11 16.08
CA MET A 40 -19.37 -2.57 17.00
C MET A 40 -18.23 -3.56 17.25
N SER A 41 -18.55 -4.86 17.41
CA SER A 41 -17.56 -5.94 17.55
C SER A 41 -16.62 -6.06 16.35
N SER A 42 -17.10 -5.80 15.13
CA SER A 42 -16.25 -5.78 13.93
C SER A 42 -15.33 -4.57 13.91
N LYS A 43 -15.86 -3.39 14.24
CA LYS A 43 -15.05 -2.16 14.33
C LYS A 43 -13.96 -2.26 15.38
N ASP A 44 -14.26 -2.86 16.55
CA ASP A 44 -13.27 -3.10 17.60
C ASP A 44 -12.12 -4.00 17.11
N ILE A 45 -12.44 -5.07 16.37
CA ILE A 45 -11.44 -5.97 15.77
C ILE A 45 -10.60 -5.24 14.72
N LEU A 46 -11.23 -4.47 13.84
CA LEU A 46 -10.53 -3.68 12.81
C LEU A 46 -9.59 -2.64 13.43
N ASN A 47 -10.03 -1.98 14.51
CA ASN A 47 -9.21 -0.98 15.21
C ASN A 47 -8.10 -1.57 16.09
N THR A 48 -8.11 -2.88 16.36
CA THR A 48 -7.13 -3.54 17.24
C THR A 48 -6.21 -4.48 16.44
N GLU A 49 -6.77 -5.50 15.80
CA GLU A 49 -6.01 -6.50 15.05
C GLU A 49 -5.50 -5.97 13.71
N TYR A 50 -6.20 -4.99 13.13
CA TYR A 50 -5.85 -4.34 11.87
C TYR A 50 -5.43 -2.87 12.08
N ALA A 51 -4.98 -2.50 13.28
CA ALA A 51 -4.61 -1.11 13.62
C ALA A 51 -3.52 -0.49 12.72
N ASN A 52 -2.73 -1.34 12.05
CA ASN A 52 -1.70 -0.94 11.08
C ASN A 52 -2.18 -1.04 9.62
N ASP A 53 -3.48 -1.21 9.40
CA ASP A 53 -4.12 -1.14 8.10
C ASP A 53 -5.13 0.00 8.08
N PHE A 54 -5.33 0.54 6.88
CA PHE A 54 -6.42 1.43 6.58
C PHE A 54 -7.57 0.67 5.92
N VAL A 55 -8.80 0.84 6.41
CA VAL A 55 -9.99 0.26 5.79
C VAL A 55 -10.39 1.07 4.56
N LEU A 56 -10.31 0.43 3.38
CA LEU A 56 -10.68 1.03 2.09
C LEU A 56 -12.16 0.86 1.75
N LEU A 57 -12.72 -0.33 1.98
CA LEU A 57 -14.06 -0.68 1.52
C LEU A 57 -14.73 -1.61 2.54
N SER A 58 -16.01 -1.40 2.82
CA SER A 58 -16.83 -2.29 3.64
C SER A 58 -18.03 -2.75 2.80
N MET A 59 -18.16 -4.05 2.59
CA MET A 59 -19.23 -4.65 1.81
C MET A 59 -20.14 -5.48 2.70
N TYR A 60 -21.45 -5.25 2.61
CA TYR A 60 -22.48 -6.08 3.22
C TYR A 60 -22.96 -7.13 2.22
N ALA A 61 -22.89 -8.40 2.58
CA ALA A 61 -23.48 -9.51 1.85
C ALA A 61 -24.81 -9.88 2.55
N PRO A 62 -25.97 -9.63 1.91
CA PRO A 62 -27.28 -9.85 2.54
C PRO A 62 -27.44 -11.26 3.13
N GLU A 63 -27.89 -11.32 4.38
CA GLU A 63 -28.09 -12.55 5.17
C GLU A 63 -26.82 -13.39 5.46
N LEU A 64 -25.64 -12.95 4.99
CA LEU A 64 -24.39 -13.70 5.13
C LEU A 64 -23.44 -13.02 6.12
N GLY A 65 -23.14 -11.73 5.92
CA GLY A 65 -22.14 -11.05 6.73
C GLY A 65 -21.50 -9.87 6.02
N TYR A 66 -20.24 -9.60 6.35
CA TYR A 66 -19.47 -8.47 5.88
C TYR A 66 -18.11 -8.91 5.36
N GLU A 67 -17.64 -8.22 4.31
CA GLU A 67 -16.30 -8.30 3.77
C GLU A 67 -15.68 -6.91 3.82
N VAL A 68 -14.56 -6.77 4.50
CA VAL A 68 -13.91 -5.48 4.74
C VAL A 68 -12.52 -5.51 4.13
N ASN A 69 -12.29 -4.67 3.12
CA ASN A 69 -10.99 -4.55 2.47
C ASN A 69 -10.10 -3.59 3.26
N THR A 70 -8.92 -4.06 3.64
CA THR A 70 -7.89 -3.29 4.32
C THR A 70 -6.65 -3.14 3.44
N VAL A 71 -5.91 -2.05 3.61
CA VAL A 71 -4.65 -1.80 2.92
C VAL A 71 -3.58 -1.36 3.91
N ARG A 72 -2.36 -1.89 3.74
CA ARG A 72 -1.20 -1.45 4.51
C ARG A 72 -0.76 -0.07 4.02
N ASP A 73 -0.55 0.86 4.94
CA ASP A 73 -0.16 2.25 4.68
C ASP A 73 1.34 2.51 4.90
N LYS A 74 2.10 1.49 5.32
CA LYS A 74 3.53 1.60 5.64
C LYS A 74 4.33 0.32 5.38
N GLY A 75 5.64 0.49 5.35
CA GLY A 75 6.65 -0.55 5.31
C GLY A 75 6.66 -1.39 4.04
N SER A 76 7.27 -2.57 4.18
CA SER A 76 7.44 -3.55 3.09
C SER A 76 6.13 -4.02 2.44
N ASP A 77 5.03 -3.97 3.19
CA ASP A 77 3.71 -4.36 2.71
C ASP A 77 2.88 -3.16 2.23
N LEU A 78 3.40 -1.94 2.18
CA LEU A 78 2.67 -0.74 1.70
C LEU A 78 1.87 -1.02 0.41
N GLY A 79 0.57 -0.69 0.40
CA GLY A 79 -0.34 -0.93 -0.73
C GLY A 79 -0.83 -2.37 -0.90
N LYS A 80 -0.37 -3.31 -0.06
CA LYS A 80 -0.90 -4.68 -0.02
C LYS A 80 -2.30 -4.65 0.56
N ARG A 81 -3.21 -5.35 -0.12
CA ARG A 81 -4.59 -5.50 0.31
C ARG A 81 -4.73 -6.78 1.11
N SER A 82 -5.60 -6.74 2.10
CA SER A 82 -6.15 -7.90 2.81
C SER A 82 -7.65 -7.73 2.94
N ASP A 83 -8.34 -8.81 3.25
CA ASP A 83 -9.77 -8.77 3.54
C ASP A 83 -10.01 -9.31 4.96
N ALA A 84 -11.00 -8.76 5.64
CA ALA A 84 -11.49 -9.26 6.92
C ALA A 84 -12.96 -9.62 6.76
N TYR A 85 -13.35 -10.79 7.27
CA TYR A 85 -14.71 -11.31 7.11
C TYR A 85 -15.40 -11.37 8.47
N PHE A 86 -16.66 -10.95 8.51
CA PHE A 86 -17.46 -10.95 9.73
C PHE A 86 -18.84 -11.55 9.45
N ASN A 87 -19.40 -12.26 10.41
CA ASN A 87 -20.82 -12.63 10.32
C ASN A 87 -21.73 -11.42 10.63
N LEU A 88 -23.04 -11.61 10.49
CA LEU A 88 -24.05 -10.57 10.79
C LEU A 88 -23.99 -10.01 12.22
N SER A 89 -23.53 -10.81 13.20
CA SER A 89 -23.36 -10.37 14.60
C SER A 89 -22.02 -9.66 14.86
N GLY A 90 -21.19 -9.50 13.82
CA GLY A 90 -19.89 -8.87 13.87
C GLY A 90 -18.74 -9.72 14.43
N ARG A 91 -18.95 -11.03 14.59
CA ARG A 91 -17.88 -11.98 14.93
C ARG A 91 -16.99 -12.16 13.71
N LYS A 92 -15.67 -11.99 13.89
CA LYS A 92 -14.67 -12.31 12.88
C LYS A 92 -14.79 -13.79 12.47
N LEU A 93 -14.77 -14.03 11.17
CA LEU A 93 -14.73 -15.35 10.56
C LEU A 93 -13.28 -15.72 10.29
N ILE A 94 -12.87 -16.92 10.71
CA ILE A 94 -11.49 -17.38 10.58
C ILE A 94 -11.43 -18.51 9.55
N SER A 95 -10.65 -18.33 8.49
CA SER A 95 -10.44 -19.40 7.50
C SER A 95 -9.42 -20.45 7.98
N SER A 96 -9.80 -21.73 7.94
CA SER A 96 -8.86 -22.84 8.16
C SER A 96 -7.83 -22.99 7.04
N LYS A 97 -8.14 -22.46 5.85
CA LYS A 97 -7.29 -22.52 4.64
C LYS A 97 -6.42 -21.26 4.47
N GLY A 98 -6.62 -20.24 5.30
CA GLY A 98 -5.97 -18.93 5.15
C GLY A 98 -6.47 -18.14 3.94
N LYS A 99 -7.69 -18.41 3.46
CA LYS A 99 -8.37 -17.53 2.51
C LYS A 99 -8.92 -16.33 3.29
N GLY A 100 -8.71 -15.12 2.80
CA GLY A 100 -9.17 -13.91 3.48
C GLY A 100 -8.31 -13.49 4.66
N ASP A 101 -8.02 -14.41 5.59
CA ASP A 101 -7.18 -14.11 6.74
C ASP A 101 -5.68 -14.26 6.42
N LYS A 102 -5.06 -13.18 5.93
CA LYS A 102 -3.60 -13.00 6.11
C LYS A 102 -3.25 -12.25 7.40
N GLY A 103 -4.22 -12.03 8.28
CA GLY A 103 -3.97 -11.58 9.64
C GLY A 103 -3.45 -12.68 10.58
N ASP A 104 -3.83 -13.95 10.35
CA ASP A 104 -3.82 -14.97 11.41
C ASP A 104 -3.48 -16.41 10.98
N LYS A 105 -2.49 -16.60 10.09
CA LYS A 105 -1.62 -17.78 10.28
C LYS A 105 -0.63 -17.40 11.36
N GLY A 106 -0.84 -17.96 12.56
CA GLY A 106 -0.13 -17.64 13.79
C GLY A 106 1.35 -17.31 13.62
N ASP A 107 1.80 -16.33 14.41
CA ASP A 107 3.18 -15.90 14.61
C ASP A 107 4.25 -16.90 14.18
N LYS A 108 5.02 -16.53 13.15
CA LYS A 108 6.51 -16.60 13.03
C LYS A 108 7.01 -16.56 11.57
N GLY A 109 6.60 -15.58 10.77
CA GLY A 109 7.25 -15.35 9.47
C GLY A 109 6.58 -14.25 8.65
N ASP A 110 7.07 -13.03 8.80
CA ASP A 110 6.78 -11.86 7.94
C ASP A 110 5.34 -11.33 7.92
N LYS A 111 4.86 -10.79 9.06
CA LYS A 111 4.14 -9.51 8.95
C LYS A 111 5.15 -8.55 8.32
N GLY A 112 4.81 -7.93 7.18
CA GLY A 112 5.73 -7.04 6.48
C GLY A 112 6.37 -6.08 7.47
N LYS A 113 7.70 -6.01 7.48
CA LYS A 113 8.44 -5.11 8.36
C LYS A 113 7.97 -3.68 8.09
N GLU A 114 7.65 -2.95 9.15
CA GLU A 114 7.14 -1.58 9.08
C GLU A 114 8.27 -0.56 8.88
N CYS A 115 9.38 -0.90 8.24
CA CYS A 115 10.64 -0.15 8.37
C CYS A 115 10.67 1.27 7.73
N PHE A 116 9.63 1.69 7.03
CA PHE A 116 9.48 3.04 6.47
C PHE A 116 8.01 3.46 6.39
N GLU A 117 7.76 4.76 6.28
CA GLU A 117 6.44 5.36 6.04
C GLU A 117 6.47 6.34 4.86
N LEU A 118 5.32 6.61 4.24
CA LEU A 118 5.20 7.64 3.21
C LEU A 118 5.22 9.04 3.84
N MET A 119 5.98 9.95 3.24
CA MET A 119 5.97 11.36 3.61
C MET A 119 4.92 12.10 2.81
N LEU A 120 3.89 12.55 3.52
CA LEU A 120 2.79 13.34 2.98
C LEU A 120 3.28 14.74 2.52
N PRO A 121 2.65 15.33 1.50
CA PRO A 121 1.50 14.81 0.78
C PRO A 121 1.84 13.73 -0.26
N VAL A 122 0.90 12.83 -0.54
CA VAL A 122 0.99 11.84 -1.62
C VAL A 122 -0.29 11.81 -2.46
N ASN A 123 -0.15 11.56 -3.76
CA ASN A 123 -1.27 11.48 -4.68
C ASN A 123 -1.57 10.03 -5.07
N PHE A 124 -2.86 9.73 -5.24
CA PHE A 124 -3.36 8.47 -5.74
C PHE A 124 -4.23 8.69 -6.98
N SER A 125 -3.97 7.95 -8.05
CA SER A 125 -4.89 7.78 -9.17
C SER A 125 -5.90 6.69 -8.83
N MET A 126 -7.19 7.03 -8.92
CA MET A 126 -8.31 6.15 -8.62
C MET A 126 -8.68 5.30 -9.85
N PRO A 127 -9.42 4.19 -9.66
CA PRO A 127 -9.81 3.31 -10.77
C PRO A 127 -10.56 3.98 -11.93
N ASP A 128 -11.29 5.08 -11.68
CA ASP A 128 -11.98 5.87 -12.71
C ASP A 128 -11.08 6.93 -13.40
N GLY A 129 -9.81 7.03 -12.99
CA GLY A 129 -8.85 8.05 -13.42
C GLY A 129 -8.91 9.37 -12.66
N SER A 130 -9.79 9.53 -11.67
CA SER A 130 -9.77 10.69 -10.77
C SER A 130 -8.56 10.62 -9.83
N GLU A 131 -8.13 11.76 -9.29
CA GLU A 131 -6.98 11.82 -8.38
C GLU A 131 -7.41 12.26 -6.97
N ILE A 132 -6.77 11.68 -5.96
CA ILE A 132 -6.94 12.05 -4.55
C ILE A 132 -5.57 12.33 -3.94
N THR A 133 -5.42 13.51 -3.35
CA THR A 133 -4.25 13.88 -2.55
C THR A 133 -4.52 13.63 -1.07
N ILE A 134 -3.58 12.96 -0.41
CA ILE A 134 -3.56 12.77 1.05
C ILE A 134 -2.56 13.77 1.62
N GLU A 135 -3.06 14.86 2.23
CA GLU A 135 -2.22 15.93 2.80
C GLU A 135 -1.78 15.59 4.22
N GLU A 136 -2.67 14.99 5.00
CA GLU A 136 -2.43 14.55 6.37
C GLU A 136 -3.00 13.13 6.65
N LYS A 137 -2.72 12.59 7.84
CA LYS A 137 -3.11 11.21 8.18
C LYS A 137 -4.64 11.06 8.23
N GLU A 138 -5.36 12.11 8.54
CA GLU A 138 -6.80 12.13 8.62
C GLU A 138 -7.46 12.03 7.23
N ASP A 139 -6.74 12.41 6.18
CA ASP A 139 -7.24 12.41 4.78
C ASP A 139 -7.27 11.02 4.15
N TRP A 140 -6.65 9.99 4.77
CA TRP A 140 -6.79 8.61 4.30
C TRP A 140 -8.27 8.20 4.14
N LYS A 141 -9.18 8.76 4.96
CA LYS A 141 -10.64 8.59 4.85
C LYS A 141 -11.21 9.00 3.49
N MET A 142 -10.54 9.87 2.74
CA MET A 142 -10.96 10.30 1.40
C MET A 142 -10.92 9.13 0.42
N LEU A 143 -9.91 8.24 0.51
CA LEU A 143 -9.88 7.02 -0.31
C LEU A 143 -11.09 6.14 -0.03
N ARG A 144 -11.44 5.95 1.24
CA ARG A 144 -12.64 5.18 1.64
C ARG A 144 -13.92 5.82 1.12
N SER A 145 -14.07 7.13 1.34
CA SER A 145 -15.24 7.91 0.90
C SER A 145 -15.43 7.82 -0.62
N TRP A 146 -14.33 7.73 -1.38
CA TRP A 146 -14.41 7.55 -2.83
C TRP A 146 -15.01 6.19 -3.20
N TYR A 147 -14.59 5.08 -2.58
CA TYR A 147 -15.16 3.76 -2.87
C TYR A 147 -16.64 3.67 -2.46
N GLU A 148 -17.02 4.31 -1.35
CA GLU A 148 -18.41 4.37 -0.90
C GLU A 148 -19.32 5.10 -1.91
N ASN A 149 -18.81 6.13 -2.59
CA ASN A 149 -19.55 6.91 -3.59
C ASN A 149 -19.45 6.36 -5.02
N ASN A 150 -18.56 5.40 -5.26
CA ASN A 150 -18.33 4.80 -6.58
C ASN A 150 -18.56 3.27 -6.54
N PRO A 151 -19.80 2.83 -6.22
CA PRO A 151 -20.12 1.41 -6.14
C PRO A 151 -19.88 0.73 -7.49
N GLY A 152 -19.22 -0.41 -7.46
CA GLY A 152 -18.85 -1.19 -8.66
C GLY A 152 -17.36 -1.20 -8.96
N TYR A 153 -16.58 -0.29 -8.34
CA TYR A 153 -15.13 -0.36 -8.36
C TYR A 153 -14.61 -1.15 -7.15
N ASP A 154 -13.73 -2.11 -7.42
CA ASP A 154 -13.00 -2.86 -6.42
C ASP A 154 -11.49 -2.86 -6.68
N GLU A 155 -11.00 -2.21 -7.74
CA GLU A 155 -9.59 -2.12 -8.11
C GLU A 155 -8.79 -1.24 -7.15
N LYS A 156 -7.46 -1.35 -7.13
CA LYS A 156 -6.58 -0.59 -6.22
C LYS A 156 -6.36 0.84 -6.70
N PRO A 157 -6.32 1.84 -5.79
CA PRO A 157 -5.77 3.13 -6.15
C PRO A 157 -4.26 2.97 -6.41
N MET A 158 -3.74 3.75 -7.35
CA MET A 158 -2.34 3.73 -7.76
C MET A 158 -1.61 4.93 -7.17
N LEU A 159 -0.62 4.68 -6.31
CA LEU A 159 0.29 5.72 -5.81
C LEU A 159 1.03 6.36 -6.99
N GLN A 160 0.94 7.68 -7.12
CA GLN A 160 1.65 8.46 -8.13
C GLN A 160 3.05 8.81 -7.62
N PHE A 161 4.02 8.73 -8.53
CA PHE A 161 5.41 9.05 -8.28
C PHE A 161 5.76 10.42 -8.84
N PRO A 162 6.74 11.14 -8.26
CA PRO A 162 7.64 10.71 -7.19
C PRO A 162 7.07 10.88 -5.77
N VAL A 163 7.53 10.02 -4.85
CA VAL A 163 7.22 10.10 -3.41
C VAL A 163 8.50 10.10 -2.59
N THR A 164 8.40 10.51 -1.33
CA THR A 164 9.48 10.37 -0.36
C THR A 164 9.03 9.40 0.71
N ILE A 165 9.87 8.44 1.06
CA ILE A 165 9.70 7.57 2.22
C ILE A 165 10.63 8.01 3.33
N LYS A 166 10.20 7.83 4.57
CA LYS A 166 11.02 8.02 5.76
C LYS A 166 11.26 6.67 6.41
N TRP A 167 12.52 6.28 6.50
CA TRP A 167 12.95 5.07 7.19
C TRP A 167 12.87 5.25 8.71
N TYR A 168 12.82 4.16 9.47
CA TYR A 168 12.72 4.21 10.93
C TYR A 168 13.95 4.79 11.65
N ASP A 169 15.12 4.79 11.01
CA ASP A 169 16.29 5.52 11.48
C ASP A 169 16.19 7.04 11.26
N GLY A 170 15.10 7.50 10.61
CA GLY A 170 14.84 8.89 10.28
C GLY A 170 15.39 9.31 8.92
N GLU A 171 16.09 8.45 8.18
CA GLU A 171 16.60 8.79 6.86
C GLU A 171 15.45 8.97 5.86
N MET A 172 15.57 9.99 5.02
CA MET A 172 14.63 10.27 3.94
C MET A 172 15.18 9.68 2.64
N GLN A 173 14.34 8.96 1.92
CA GLN A 173 14.64 8.44 0.59
C GLN A 173 13.54 8.85 -0.37
N ASP A 174 13.93 9.53 -1.44
CA ASP A 174 13.02 9.71 -2.57
C ASP A 174 12.94 8.44 -3.38
N VAL A 175 11.75 8.21 -3.90
CA VAL A 175 11.37 7.07 -4.68
C VAL A 175 10.69 7.62 -5.92
N ASP A 176 11.38 7.53 -7.05
CA ASP A 176 10.97 8.18 -8.30
C ASP A 176 10.12 7.23 -9.16
N SER A 177 9.91 5.98 -8.71
CA SER A 177 9.20 4.97 -9.47
C SER A 177 8.65 3.79 -8.66
N ARG A 178 7.76 3.02 -9.30
CA ARG A 178 7.23 1.76 -8.77
C ARG A 178 8.32 0.72 -8.55
N GLU A 179 9.34 0.69 -9.40
CA GLU A 179 10.50 -0.20 -9.31
C GLU A 179 11.34 0.14 -8.09
N GLU A 180 11.67 1.42 -7.87
CA GLU A 180 12.38 1.86 -6.67
C GLU A 180 11.55 1.62 -5.39
N MET A 181 10.23 1.79 -5.47
CA MET A 181 9.33 1.44 -4.36
C MET A 181 9.36 -0.05 -4.06
N LYS A 182 9.45 -0.90 -5.10
CA LYS A 182 9.59 -2.35 -4.93
C LYS A 182 10.93 -2.68 -4.27
N GLU A 183 12.02 -2.04 -4.68
CA GLU A 183 13.35 -2.21 -4.07
C GLU A 183 13.36 -1.80 -2.60
N ALA A 184 12.72 -0.68 -2.26
CA ALA A 184 12.56 -0.22 -0.88
C ALA A 184 11.80 -1.25 -0.04
N LYS A 185 10.70 -1.79 -0.56
CA LYS A 185 9.92 -2.86 0.11
C LYS A 185 10.71 -4.15 0.29
N GLU A 186 11.50 -4.55 -0.69
CA GLU A 186 12.36 -5.73 -0.61
C GLU A 186 13.48 -5.55 0.41
N GLY A 187 14.16 -4.39 0.40
CA GLY A 187 15.15 -4.05 1.42
C GLY A 187 14.55 -4.13 2.80
N CYS A 188 13.41 -3.47 2.97
CA CYS A 188 12.66 -3.46 4.20
C CYS A 188 12.42 -4.88 4.75
N ASN A 189 11.96 -5.81 3.90
CA ASN A 189 11.79 -7.22 4.25
C ASN A 189 13.10 -7.91 4.66
N LYS A 190 14.21 -7.58 4.01
CA LYS A 190 15.54 -8.12 4.32
C LYS A 190 16.20 -7.53 5.58
N GLY A 191 15.56 -6.59 6.27
CA GLY A 191 16.01 -6.11 7.58
C GLY A 191 16.57 -4.69 7.61
N GLY A 192 16.38 -3.91 6.55
CA GLY A 192 16.77 -2.51 6.55
C GLY A 192 16.74 -1.91 5.16
N LYS A 193 17.20 -0.67 5.03
CA LYS A 193 17.37 -0.05 3.73
C LYS A 193 18.39 -0.84 2.89
N LYS A 194 18.14 -1.02 1.58
CA LYS A 194 19.22 -1.42 0.66
C LYS A 194 20.17 -0.22 0.54
N ASP A 195 21.40 -0.33 1.04
CA ASP A 195 22.39 0.75 0.97
C ASP A 195 22.62 1.19 -0.47
N ARG A 196 22.19 2.40 -0.84
CA ARG A 196 22.46 2.95 -2.18
C ARG A 196 23.97 3.01 -2.39
N CYS A 197 24.52 2.24 -3.34
CA CYS A 197 25.97 2.21 -3.55
C CYS A 197 26.49 3.48 -4.23
N PHE A 198 25.61 4.31 -4.79
CA PHE A 198 25.95 5.64 -5.27
C PHE A 198 24.76 6.60 -5.14
N ARG A 199 25.02 7.90 -5.32
CA ARG A 199 24.02 8.97 -5.39
C ARG A 199 24.35 9.94 -6.53
N LEU A 200 23.33 10.56 -7.13
CA LEU A 200 23.54 11.68 -8.05
C LEU A 200 24.20 12.86 -7.32
N VAL A 201 25.19 13.47 -7.96
CA VAL A 201 25.74 14.77 -7.58
C VAL A 201 24.82 15.83 -8.18
N LEU A 202 24.32 16.73 -7.34
CA LEU A 202 23.48 17.83 -7.77
C LEU A 202 24.36 18.98 -8.33
N PRO A 203 23.87 19.77 -9.30
CA PRO A 203 22.51 19.75 -9.83
C PRO A 203 22.25 18.67 -10.88
N VAL A 204 20.99 18.27 -11.02
CA VAL A 204 20.52 17.41 -12.12
C VAL A 204 19.22 17.92 -12.72
N THR A 205 19.03 17.76 -14.03
CA THR A 205 17.82 18.18 -14.73
C THR A 205 16.98 16.97 -15.13
N TYR A 206 15.67 17.11 -14.98
CA TYR A 206 14.67 16.16 -15.44
C TYR A 206 13.78 16.79 -16.50
N THR A 207 13.53 16.07 -17.59
CA THR A 207 12.46 16.39 -18.55
C THR A 207 11.17 15.73 -18.09
N MET A 208 10.15 16.54 -17.84
CA MET A 208 8.80 16.11 -17.46
C MET A 208 8.04 15.50 -18.65
N PRO A 209 6.95 14.76 -18.41
CA PRO A 209 6.13 14.17 -19.47
C PRO A 209 5.61 15.13 -20.53
N ASP A 210 5.36 16.40 -20.18
CA ASP A 210 4.94 17.45 -21.13
C ASP A 210 6.11 18.07 -21.92
N GLY A 211 7.35 17.65 -21.65
CA GLY A 211 8.57 18.19 -22.21
C GLY A 211 9.15 19.40 -21.47
N SER A 212 8.51 19.88 -20.40
CA SER A 212 9.10 20.90 -19.53
C SER A 212 10.29 20.35 -18.75
N GLU A 213 11.15 21.24 -18.24
CA GLU A 213 12.36 20.84 -17.52
C GLU A 213 12.32 21.33 -16.08
N ILE A 214 12.75 20.48 -15.15
CA ILE A 214 12.93 20.81 -13.74
C ILE A 214 14.36 20.47 -13.34
N THR A 215 15.10 21.48 -12.89
CA THR A 215 16.45 21.31 -12.32
C THR A 215 16.37 21.23 -10.80
N ILE A 216 17.04 20.22 -10.26
CA ILE A 216 17.18 19.97 -8.82
C ILE A 216 18.54 20.50 -8.41
N GLU A 217 18.61 21.68 -7.80
CA GLU A 217 19.87 22.30 -7.36
C GLU A 217 20.31 21.74 -6.00
N GLU A 218 19.35 21.52 -5.10
CA GLU A 218 19.55 20.90 -3.79
C GLU A 218 18.53 19.80 -3.50
N LYS A 219 18.73 19.04 -2.41
CA LYS A 219 17.87 17.89 -2.09
C LYS A 219 16.42 18.30 -1.90
N GLU A 220 16.22 19.49 -1.33
CA GLU A 220 14.94 20.10 -1.00
C GLU A 220 14.13 20.47 -2.25
N ASP A 221 14.79 20.68 -3.40
CA ASP A 221 14.15 21.01 -4.67
C ASP A 221 13.46 19.80 -5.32
N ARG A 222 13.78 18.57 -4.89
CA ARG A 222 13.10 17.37 -5.40
C ARG A 222 11.58 17.41 -5.23
N LYS A 223 11.07 18.16 -4.24
CA LYS A 223 9.63 18.41 -4.07
C LYS A 223 8.99 19.04 -5.32
N MET A 224 9.76 19.76 -6.15
CA MET A 224 9.28 20.37 -7.39
C MET A 224 8.76 19.31 -8.37
N LEU A 225 9.42 18.15 -8.45
CA LEU A 225 8.93 17.05 -9.28
C LEU A 225 7.53 16.61 -8.85
N ARG A 226 7.32 16.44 -7.53
CA ARG A 226 6.00 16.08 -6.98
C ARG A 226 4.96 17.18 -7.22
N SER A 227 5.31 18.44 -6.96
CA SER A 227 4.41 19.58 -7.19
C SER A 227 4.01 19.73 -8.64
N TRP A 228 4.88 19.34 -9.58
CA TRP A 228 4.54 19.31 -11.00
C TRP A 228 3.43 18.29 -11.26
N TYR A 229 3.53 17.04 -10.77
CA TYR A 229 2.46 16.04 -10.96
C TYR A 229 1.13 16.47 -10.30
N GLN A 230 1.20 17.13 -9.14
CA GLN A 230 0.00 17.67 -8.47
C GLN A 230 -0.73 18.75 -9.28
N THR A 231 -0.01 19.48 -10.12
CA THR A 231 -0.57 20.58 -10.93
C THR A 231 -0.80 20.19 -12.39
N ASN A 232 -0.35 19.00 -12.78
CA ASN A 232 -0.50 18.42 -14.12
C ASN A 232 -1.10 17.01 -14.01
N PRO A 233 -2.37 16.90 -13.57
CA PRO A 233 -3.04 15.61 -13.40
C PRO A 233 -3.17 14.89 -14.75
N GLY A 234 -3.20 13.55 -14.70
CA GLY A 234 -3.36 12.69 -15.88
C GLY A 234 -2.06 12.27 -16.58
N TYR A 235 -0.90 12.66 -16.05
CA TYR A 235 0.39 12.08 -16.45
C TYR A 235 0.82 10.98 -15.48
N ASP A 236 1.09 9.79 -16.02
CA ASP A 236 1.63 8.65 -15.26
C ASP A 236 3.07 8.31 -15.69
N GLU A 237 3.55 8.92 -16.77
CA GLU A 237 4.92 8.75 -17.26
C GLU A 237 5.92 9.35 -16.28
N LYS A 238 7.07 8.70 -16.15
CA LYS A 238 8.16 9.16 -15.27
C LYS A 238 8.92 10.33 -15.89
N PRO A 239 9.47 11.24 -15.07
CA PRO A 239 10.38 12.24 -15.59
C PRO A 239 11.67 11.55 -16.09
N VAL A 240 12.27 12.10 -17.13
CA VAL A 240 13.49 11.58 -17.75
C VAL A 240 14.68 12.39 -17.26
N LEU A 241 15.61 11.74 -16.56
CA LEU A 241 16.89 12.34 -16.18
C LEU A 241 17.68 12.72 -17.45
N GLN A 242 18.13 13.97 -17.52
CA GLN A 242 19.00 14.44 -18.57
C GLN A 242 20.45 14.07 -18.27
N PHE A 243 21.14 13.55 -19.28
CA PHE A 243 22.55 13.20 -19.23
C PHE A 243 23.38 14.30 -19.93
N PRO A 244 24.66 14.48 -19.57
CA PRO A 244 25.42 13.70 -18.59
C PRO A 244 25.09 14.06 -17.13
N VAL A 245 25.34 13.12 -16.22
CA VAL A 245 25.26 13.33 -14.76
C VAL A 245 26.48 12.73 -14.07
N THR A 246 26.89 13.28 -12.94
CA THR A 246 27.92 12.66 -12.10
C THR A 246 27.25 11.86 -10.98
N ILE A 247 27.67 10.61 -10.79
CA ILE A 247 27.35 9.81 -9.61
C ILE A 247 28.51 9.85 -8.62
N LYS A 248 28.19 9.72 -7.33
CA LYS A 248 29.15 9.55 -6.24
C LYS A 248 28.89 8.22 -5.55
N TRP A 249 29.84 7.30 -5.66
CA TRP A 249 29.86 6.00 -5.01
C TRP A 249 29.96 6.13 -3.48
N TYR A 250 29.63 5.04 -2.77
CA TYR A 250 29.59 4.99 -1.30
C TYR A 250 30.97 5.17 -0.66
N ASP A 251 32.02 4.71 -1.34
CA ASP A 251 33.43 4.90 -0.98
C ASP A 251 33.92 6.33 -1.26
N GLY A 252 33.10 7.12 -1.95
CA GLY A 252 33.34 8.52 -2.27
C GLY A 252 33.90 8.76 -3.67
N GLU A 253 34.17 7.71 -4.46
CA GLU A 253 34.55 7.82 -5.87
C GLU A 253 33.45 8.53 -6.67
N MET A 254 33.86 9.28 -7.69
CA MET A 254 32.94 9.99 -8.58
C MET A 254 33.13 9.51 -10.01
N GLU A 255 32.02 9.32 -10.70
CA GLU A 255 31.97 8.79 -12.05
C GLU A 255 30.96 9.61 -12.86
N ASP A 256 31.36 10.01 -14.07
CA ASP A 256 30.47 10.66 -15.02
C ASP A 256 29.72 9.58 -15.81
N VAL A 257 28.41 9.75 -15.90
CA VAL A 257 27.49 8.86 -16.60
C VAL A 257 26.88 9.67 -17.73
N ASP A 258 27.16 9.27 -18.97
CA ASP A 258 26.82 10.02 -20.18
C ASP A 258 25.53 9.52 -20.83
N SER A 259 24.97 8.40 -20.37
CA SER A 259 23.79 7.79 -20.97
C SER A 259 22.91 7.01 -19.99
N ARG A 260 21.68 6.72 -20.43
CA ARG A 260 20.75 5.87 -19.66
C ARG A 260 21.29 4.45 -19.53
N GLU A 261 21.97 3.96 -20.56
CA GLU A 261 22.62 2.66 -20.61
C GLU A 261 23.72 2.57 -19.54
N GLU A 262 24.62 3.54 -19.46
CA GLU A 262 25.66 3.59 -18.43
C GLU A 262 25.06 3.71 -17.01
N MET A 263 23.99 4.51 -16.84
CA MET A 263 23.28 4.56 -15.55
C MET A 263 22.71 3.20 -15.15
N LYS A 264 22.26 2.39 -16.12
CA LYS A 264 21.77 1.04 -15.86
C LYS A 264 22.92 0.11 -15.46
N GLU A 265 24.06 0.19 -16.13
CA GLU A 265 25.26 -0.58 -15.79
C GLU A 265 25.79 -0.24 -14.38
N ALA A 266 25.80 1.04 -14.01
CA ALA A 266 26.17 1.47 -12.67
C ALA A 266 25.22 0.89 -11.60
N LYS A 267 23.91 0.85 -11.88
CA LYS A 267 22.91 0.21 -11.00
C LYS A 267 23.13 -1.30 -10.88
N GLU A 268 23.40 -1.99 -11.98
CA GLU A 268 23.66 -3.44 -11.99
C GLU A 268 24.94 -3.77 -11.20
N THR A 269 26.02 -3.00 -11.39
CA THR A 269 27.25 -3.14 -10.62
C THR A 269 27.00 -2.97 -9.11
N CYS A 270 26.17 -2.00 -8.73
CA CYS A 270 25.74 -1.81 -7.35
C CYS A 270 24.93 -3.00 -6.80
N GLU A 271 24.20 -3.74 -7.63
CA GLU A 271 23.49 -4.94 -7.21
C GLU A 271 24.42 -6.16 -7.09
N GLU A 272 25.37 -6.32 -8.00
CA GLU A 272 26.33 -7.43 -8.02
C GLU A 272 27.32 -7.34 -6.85
N GLY A 273 27.93 -6.17 -6.61
CA GLY A 273 28.89 -5.97 -5.52
C GLY A 273 28.28 -6.12 -4.11
N ARG A 274 26.95 -6.18 -3.98
CA ARG A 274 26.26 -6.51 -2.71
C ARG A 274 26.06 -8.01 -2.49
N ASN A 275 26.23 -8.84 -3.53
CA ASN A 275 26.02 -10.29 -3.46
C ASN A 275 27.33 -11.08 -3.29
N GLU A 276 28.48 -10.40 -3.31
CA GLU A 276 29.81 -10.93 -2.95
C GLU A 276 30.13 -10.73 -1.47
#